data_AF-A0A7C6XCR8-F1
#
_entry.id   AF-A0A7C6XCR8-F1
#
_cell.length_a   1.000
_cell.length_b   1.000
_cell.length_c   1.000
_cell.angle_alpha   90.00
_cell.angle_beta   90.00
_cell.angle_gamma   90.00
#
_symmetry.space_group_name_H-M   'P 1'
#
loop_
_entity.id
_entity.type
_entity.pdbx_description
1 polymer ?
#
loop_
_entity_poly.entity_id
_entity_poly.type
_entity_poly.pdbx_seq_one_letter_code
_entity_poly.pdbx_strand_id
1 'polypeptide(L)'
;MKVRFTSAKEREPTQDGGLKVIYAPSKRVAYRLRWYLILLIVSSPVIWFTGKLLSSMILIDMPARTVQPIIDVRALEGGVVRQINVVIGDQVDSGALLLSLENSALQAQHQAISDTLETQSLT
;
A
#
# COMPACT_ATOMS: atom_id res chain seq x y z
N MET A 1 15.70 56.85 37.99
CA MET A 1 14.51 57.63 37.57
C MET A 1 13.85 56.87 36.41
N LYS A 2 12.55 56.52 36.51
CA LYS A 2 11.85 55.70 35.50
C LYS A 2 10.84 56.57 34.75
N VAL A 3 11.19 56.98 33.53
CA VAL A 3 10.30 57.76 32.67
C VAL A 3 9.47 56.78 31.84
N ARG A 4 8.13 56.89 31.89
CA ARG A 4 7.22 56.10 31.07
C ARG A 4 6.63 57.01 29.99
N PHE A 5 6.95 56.72 28.73
CA PHE A 5 6.39 57.42 27.57
C PHE A 5 5.10 56.72 27.16
N THR A 6 3.98 57.07 27.80
CA THR A 6 2.67 56.59 27.36
C THR A 6 2.07 57.63 26.40
N SER A 7 2.29 57.44 25.10
CA SER A 7 1.72 58.32 24.07
C SER A 7 0.36 57.80 23.62
N ALA A 8 -0.64 58.68 23.49
CA ALA A 8 -1.95 58.33 22.95
C ALA A 8 -1.86 57.70 21.54
N LYS A 9 -0.82 58.05 20.78
CA LYS A 9 -0.54 57.51 19.44
C LYS A 9 -0.10 56.04 19.42
N GLU A 10 0.39 55.51 20.54
CA GLU A 10 0.78 54.09 20.68
C GLU A 10 -0.46 53.20 20.80
N ARG A 11 -1.48 53.66 21.53
CA ARG A 11 -2.74 52.91 21.76
C ARG A 11 -3.66 52.97 20.55
N GLU A 12 -3.76 54.13 19.92
CA GLU A 12 -4.65 54.35 18.78
C GLU A 12 -3.87 54.96 17.60
N PRO A 13 -3.10 54.15 16.85
CA PRO A 13 -2.20 54.63 15.79
C PRO A 13 -2.93 55.20 14.56
N THR A 14 -4.26 55.26 14.61
CA THR A 14 -5.13 55.77 13.53
C THR A 14 -5.81 57.09 13.93
N GLN A 15 -5.50 57.62 15.11
CA GLN A 15 -5.96 58.94 15.57
C GLN A 15 -4.77 59.88 15.73
N ASP A 16 -4.86 61.09 15.20
CA ASP A 16 -3.87 62.15 15.41
C ASP A 16 -4.61 63.43 15.84
N GLY A 17 -4.30 63.95 17.02
CA GLY A 17 -4.97 65.14 17.58
C GLY A 17 -6.50 65.02 17.75
N GLY A 18 -7.06 63.81 17.87
CA GLY A 18 -8.51 63.56 17.95
C GLY A 18 -9.22 63.44 16.59
N LEU A 19 -8.47 63.51 15.49
CA LEU A 19 -8.97 63.29 14.14
C LEU A 19 -8.54 61.90 13.64
N LYS A 20 -9.49 61.16 13.05
CA LYS A 20 -9.22 59.84 12.46
C LYS A 20 -8.43 60.01 11.17
N VAL A 21 -7.16 59.64 11.19
CA VAL A 21 -6.29 59.66 10.00
C VAL A 21 -6.30 58.28 9.36
N ILE A 22 -6.83 58.19 8.14
CA ILE A 22 -6.85 56.94 7.38
C ILE A 22 -5.47 56.71 6.75
N TYR A 23 -4.52 56.26 7.57
CA TYR A 23 -3.22 55.75 7.11
C TYR A 23 -3.44 54.42 6.37
N ALA A 24 -3.73 54.50 5.07
CA ALA A 24 -3.82 53.41 4.08
C ALA A 24 -3.68 51.97 4.67
N PRO A 25 -4.73 51.44 5.33
CA PRO A 25 -4.63 50.23 6.15
C PRO A 25 -4.22 48.99 5.34
N SER A 26 -4.61 48.94 4.07
CA SER A 26 -4.32 47.86 3.13
C SER A 26 -2.82 47.67 2.85
N LYS A 27 -2.02 48.75 2.89
CA LYS A 27 -0.57 48.66 2.61
C LYS A 27 0.19 47.88 3.69
N ARG A 28 -0.33 47.80 4.92
CA ARG A 28 0.32 47.13 6.05
C ARG A 28 0.38 45.61 5.90
N VAL A 29 -0.64 45.00 5.30
CA VAL A 29 -0.70 43.54 5.09
C VAL A 29 0.34 43.10 4.06
N ALA A 30 0.52 43.87 2.99
CA ALA A 30 1.52 43.58 1.96
C ALA A 30 2.95 43.55 2.53
N TYR A 31 3.29 44.48 3.43
CA TYR A 31 4.61 44.48 4.08
C TYR A 31 4.78 43.30 5.06
N ARG A 32 3.76 42.94 5.84
CA ARG A 32 3.83 41.76 6.74
C ARG A 32 4.01 40.48 5.95
N LEU A 33 3.28 40.32 4.84
CA LEU A 33 3.40 39.14 3.98
C LEU A 33 4.80 39.03 3.38
N ARG A 34 5.39 40.14 2.91
CA ARG A 34 6.78 40.17 2.43
C ARG A 34 7.76 39.69 3.50
N TRP A 35 7.62 40.17 4.73
CA TRP A 35 8.48 39.74 5.85
C TRP A 35 8.30 38.26 6.19
N TYR A 36 7.07 37.74 6.16
CA TYR A 36 6.85 36.29 6.36
C TYR A 36 7.41 35.44 5.21
N LEU A 37 7.34 35.91 3.96
CA LEU A 37 7.96 35.22 2.83
C LEU A 37 9.48 35.16 2.98
N ILE A 38 10.12 36.26 3.38
CA ILE A 38 11.55 36.27 3.67
C ILE A 38 11.88 35.30 4.81
N LEU A 39 11.10 35.32 5.90
CA LEU A 39 11.29 34.43 7.03
C LEU A 39 11.11 32.95 6.63
N LEU A 40 10.14 32.65 5.77
CA LEU A 40 9.92 31.31 5.23
C LEU A 40 11.09 30.86 4.36
N ILE A 41 11.61 31.72 3.49
CA ILE A 41 12.77 31.41 2.64
C ILE A 41 14.00 31.14 3.52
N VAL A 42 14.26 32.01 4.51
CA VAL A 42 15.41 31.88 5.42
C VAL A 42 15.30 30.62 6.30
N SER A 43 14.09 30.27 6.74
CA SER A 43 13.85 29.07 7.56
C SER A 43 13.66 27.78 6.75
N SER A 44 13.55 27.86 5.42
CA SER A 44 13.30 26.71 4.54
C SER A 44 14.30 25.56 4.73
N PRO A 45 15.63 25.79 4.82
CA PRO A 45 16.60 24.71 5.02
C PRO A 45 16.38 23.97 6.34
N VAL A 46 16.00 24.70 7.39
CA VAL A 46 15.73 24.11 8.73
C VAL A 46 14.46 23.29 8.68
N ILE A 47 13.37 23.82 8.10
CA ILE A 47 12.09 23.10 7.96
C ILE A 47 12.30 21.80 7.16
N TRP A 48 13.05 21.88 6.05
CA TRP A 48 13.35 20.73 5.21
C TRP A 48 14.17 19.68 5.97
N PHE A 49 15.23 20.10 6.66
CA PHE A 49 16.08 19.21 7.45
C PHE A 49 15.31 18.54 8.58
N THR A 50 14.51 19.30 9.34
CA THR A 50 13.65 18.75 10.40
C THR A 50 12.66 17.73 9.84
N GLY A 51 12.02 18.02 8.70
CA GLY A 51 11.12 17.06 8.04
C GLY A 51 11.83 15.77 7.63
N LYS A 52 13.05 15.87 7.11
CA LYS A 52 13.89 14.70 6.79
C LYS A 52 14.19 13.85 8.02
N LEU A 53 14.54 14.48 9.15
CA LEU A 53 14.81 13.75 10.40
C LEU A 53 13.55 13.08 10.96
N LEU A 54 12.40 13.75 10.91
CA LEU A 54 11.14 13.17 11.38
C LEU A 54 10.66 12.02 10.49
N SER A 55 10.97 12.06 9.20
CA SER A 55 10.57 11.01 8.25
C SER A 55 11.10 9.63 8.67
N SER A 56 12.33 9.53 9.19
CA SER A 56 12.88 8.25 9.64
C SER A 56 12.23 7.71 10.92
N MET A 57 11.50 8.54 11.67
CA MET A 57 10.74 8.08 12.85
C MET A 57 9.36 7.51 12.48
N ILE A 58 8.83 7.88 11.30
CA ILE A 58 7.45 7.55 10.90
C ILE A 58 7.43 6.36 9.91
N LEU A 59 8.45 6.25 9.06
CA LEU A 59 8.57 5.19 8.06
C LEU A 59 9.31 3.98 8.66
N ILE A 60 8.56 2.95 9.01
CA ILE A 60 9.11 1.65 9.43
C ILE A 60 9.17 0.76 8.19
N ASP A 61 10.38 0.52 7.69
CA ASP A 61 10.60 -0.43 6.58
C ASP A 61 10.61 -1.86 7.14
N MET A 62 9.58 -2.64 6.81
CA MET A 62 9.51 -4.07 7.14
C MET A 62 9.87 -4.90 5.90
N PRO A 63 10.99 -5.64 5.90
CA PRO A 63 11.32 -6.54 4.80
C PRO A 63 10.35 -7.73 4.83
N ALA A 64 9.30 -7.66 4.03
CA ALA A 64 8.39 -8.79 3.82
C ALA A 64 8.97 -9.72 2.75
N ARG A 65 8.97 -11.04 3.04
CA ARG A 65 9.29 -12.07 2.06
C ARG A 65 8.01 -12.82 1.69
N THR A 66 7.64 -12.77 0.42
CA THR A 66 6.58 -13.62 -0.11
C THR A 66 7.11 -15.03 -0.25
N VAL A 67 6.51 -15.98 0.47
CA VAL A 67 6.81 -17.41 0.33
C VAL A 67 5.69 -18.04 -0.48
N GLN A 68 6.03 -18.58 -1.65
CA GLN A 68 5.11 -19.40 -2.45
C GLN A 68 5.41 -20.88 -2.16
N PRO A 69 4.43 -21.66 -1.70
CA PRO A 69 4.61 -23.10 -1.49
C PRO A 69 4.78 -23.80 -2.84
N ILE A 70 5.78 -24.67 -2.93
CA ILE A 70 6.00 -25.57 -4.07
C ILE A 70 5.45 -26.94 -3.68
N ILE A 71 4.56 -27.49 -4.50
CA ILE A 71 3.93 -28.79 -4.26
C ILE A 71 4.25 -29.71 -5.43
N ASP A 72 4.82 -30.87 -5.12
CA ASP A 72 5.03 -31.93 -6.09
C ASP A 72 3.76 -32.77 -6.24
N VAL A 73 3.14 -32.75 -7.41
CA VAL A 73 2.01 -33.64 -7.72
C VAL A 73 2.55 -34.96 -8.26
N ARG A 74 2.18 -36.07 -7.61
CA ARG A 74 2.63 -37.42 -7.98
C ARG A 74 1.43 -38.28 -8.38
N ALA A 75 1.63 -39.16 -9.36
CA ALA A 75 0.64 -40.19 -9.67
C ALA A 75 0.57 -41.20 -8.51
N LEU A 76 -0.64 -41.59 -8.12
CA LEU A 76 -0.86 -42.56 -7.05
C LEU A 76 -0.42 -43.96 -7.46
N GLU A 77 -0.65 -44.30 -8.73
CA GLU A 77 -0.35 -45.60 -9.33
C GLU A 77 0.53 -45.42 -10.57
N GLY A 78 1.37 -46.41 -10.86
CA GLY A 78 2.17 -46.42 -12.08
C GLY A 78 1.31 -46.56 -13.34
N GLY A 79 1.73 -46.00 -14.46
CA GLY A 79 1.01 -46.10 -15.73
C GLY A 79 1.74 -45.43 -16.87
N VAL A 80 1.22 -45.59 -18.09
CA VAL A 80 1.74 -44.92 -19.29
C VAL A 80 1.06 -43.56 -19.42
N VAL A 81 1.84 -42.50 -19.62
CA VAL A 81 1.29 -41.15 -19.83
C VAL A 81 0.61 -41.09 -21.19
N ARG A 82 -0.71 -40.91 -21.21
CA ARG A 82 -1.51 -40.78 -22.43
C ARG A 82 -1.48 -39.34 -22.94
N GLN A 83 -1.75 -38.41 -22.04
CA GLN A 83 -1.87 -36.99 -22.38
C GLN A 83 -1.52 -36.11 -21.18
N ILE A 84 -0.86 -35.00 -21.47
CA ILE A 84 -0.60 -33.91 -20.53
C ILE A 84 -1.48 -32.74 -20.97
N ASN A 85 -2.35 -32.26 -20.08
CA ASN A 85 -3.38 -31.26 -20.40
C ASN A 85 -2.97 -29.83 -20.03
N VAL A 86 -1.75 -29.64 -19.54
CA VAL A 86 -1.27 -28.37 -19.00
C VAL A 86 0.10 -28.02 -19.57
N VAL A 87 0.38 -26.72 -19.66
CA VAL A 87 1.67 -26.18 -20.11
C VAL A 87 2.37 -25.49 -18.94
N ILE A 88 3.69 -25.38 -19.00
CA ILE A 88 4.49 -24.69 -17.99
C ILE A 88 4.03 -23.23 -17.89
N GLY A 89 3.70 -22.78 -16.68
CA GLY A 89 3.26 -21.42 -16.40
C GLY A 89 1.75 -21.21 -16.44
N ASP A 90 0.97 -22.24 -16.75
CA ASP A 90 -0.49 -22.17 -16.75
C ASP A 90 -1.05 -22.10 -15.32
N GLN A 91 -2.14 -21.35 -15.12
CA GLN A 91 -2.84 -21.29 -13.82
C GLN A 91 -3.84 -22.45 -13.73
N VAL A 92 -3.70 -23.26 -12.69
CA VAL A 92 -4.54 -24.44 -12.46
C VAL A 92 -5.26 -24.34 -11.12
N ASP A 93 -6.56 -24.63 -11.12
CA ASP A 93 -7.37 -24.71 -9.90
C ASP A 93 -7.19 -26.07 -9.20
N SER A 94 -7.56 -26.11 -7.92
CA SER A 94 -7.57 -27.37 -7.16
C SER A 94 -8.54 -28.38 -7.79
N GLY A 95 -8.04 -29.59 -8.05
CA GLY A 95 -8.82 -30.66 -8.68
C GLY A 95 -8.82 -30.62 -10.22
N ALA A 96 -8.12 -29.67 -10.84
CA ALA A 96 -7.96 -29.65 -12.30
C ALA A 96 -7.23 -30.90 -12.80
N LEU A 97 -7.68 -31.43 -13.95
CA LEU A 97 -7.09 -32.61 -14.57
C LEU A 97 -5.77 -32.24 -15.27
N LEU A 98 -4.64 -32.49 -14.59
CA LEU A 98 -3.31 -32.14 -15.12
C LEU A 98 -2.81 -33.14 -16.17
N LEU A 99 -3.02 -34.43 -15.93
CA LEU A 99 -2.50 -35.51 -16.77
C LEU A 99 -3.42 -36.73 -16.75
N SER A 100 -3.41 -37.50 -17.83
CA SER A 100 -4.13 -38.76 -17.95
C SER A 100 -3.13 -39.91 -18.08
N LEU A 101 -3.26 -40.92 -17.21
CA LEU A 101 -2.49 -42.15 -17.28
C LEU A 101 -3.38 -43.32 -17.73
N GLU A 102 -2.77 -44.22 -18.47
CA GLU A 102 -3.34 -45.52 -18.83
C GLU A 102 -2.63 -46.62 -18.02
N ASN A 103 -3.40 -47.43 -17.29
CA ASN A 103 -2.89 -48.56 -16.52
C ASN A 103 -3.76 -49.79 -16.80
N SER A 104 -3.24 -50.67 -17.66
CA SER A 104 -3.93 -51.89 -18.08
C SER A 104 -4.28 -52.83 -16.93
N ALA A 105 -3.45 -52.88 -15.88
CA ALA A 105 -3.72 -53.72 -14.71
C ALA A 105 -4.90 -53.17 -13.88
N LEU A 106 -4.99 -51.85 -13.70
CA LEU A 106 -6.14 -51.23 -13.02
C LEU A 106 -7.43 -51.36 -13.84
N GLN A 107 -7.35 -51.23 -15.17
CA GLN A 107 -8.51 -51.42 -16.04
C GLN A 107 -9.02 -52.86 -16.01
N ALA A 108 -8.12 -53.86 -16.00
CA ALA A 108 -8.51 -55.26 -15.87
C ALA A 108 -9.19 -55.54 -14.51
N GLN A 109 -8.66 -54.97 -13.42
CA GLN A 109 -9.28 -55.09 -12.09
C GLN A 109 -10.65 -54.42 -12.03
N HIS A 110 -10.77 -53.20 -12.58
CA HIS A 110 -12.04 -52.47 -12.63
C HIS A 110 -13.11 -53.26 -13.40
N GLN A 111 -12.74 -53.87 -14.53
CA GLN A 111 -13.67 -54.71 -15.29
C GLN A 111 -14.10 -55.94 -14.48
N ALA A 112 -13.16 -56.66 -13.88
CA ALA A 112 -13.47 -57.83 -13.07
C ALA A 112 -14.42 -57.50 -11.90
N ILE A 113 -14.21 -56.36 -11.22
CA ILE A 113 -15.09 -55.89 -10.15
C ILE A 113 -16.49 -55.57 -10.70
N SER A 114 -16.57 -54.89 -11.86
CA SER A 114 -17.84 -54.53 -12.49
C SER A 114 -18.66 -55.79 -12.82
N ASP A 115 -18.02 -56.80 -13.42
CA ASP A 115 -18.66 -58.07 -13.79
C ASP A 115 -19.20 -58.82 -12.55
N THR A 116 -18.46 -58.79 -11.44
CA THR A 116 -18.91 -59.39 -10.17
C THR A 116 -20.10 -58.67 -9.56
N LEU A 117 -20.14 -57.33 -9.65
CA LEU A 117 -21.25 -56.53 -9.11
C LEU A 117 -22.52 -56.74 -9.93
N GLU A 118 -22.41 -56.83 -11.25
CA GLU A 118 -23.54 -57.14 -12.12
C GLU A 118 -24.11 -58.53 -11.81
N THR A 119 -23.25 -59.53 -11.62
CA THR A 119 -23.67 -60.89 -11.26
C THR A 119 -24.41 -60.93 -9.92
N GLN A 120 -23.96 -60.17 -8.92
CA GLN A 120 -24.62 -60.06 -7.61
C GLN A 120 -25.96 -59.31 -7.66
N SER A 121 -26.12 -58.37 -8.58
CA SER A 121 -27.38 -57.60 -8.71
C SER A 121 -28.53 -58.39 -9.35
N LEU A 122 -28.21 -59.52 -10.00
CA LEU A 122 -29.16 -60.40 -10.69
C LEU A 122 -29.65 -61.58 -9.82
N THR A 123 -29.07 -61.75 -8.63
CA THR A 123 -29.49 -62.72 -7.59
C THR A 123 -30.25 -62.04 -6.47
#